data_AF-A0A1F9BZB5-F1
#
_entry.id   AF-A0A1F9BZB5-F1
#
_cell.length_a   1.000
_cell.length_b   1.000
_cell.length_c   1.000
_cell.angle_alpha   90.00
_cell.angle_beta   90.00
_cell.angle_gamma   90.00
#
_symmetry.space_group_name_H-M   'P 1'
#
loop_
_entity.id
_entity.type
_entity.pdbx_description
1 polymer ?
#
loop_
_entity_poly.entity_id
_entity_poly.type
_entity_poly.pdbx_seq_one_letter_code
_entity_poly.pdbx_strand_id
1 'polypeptide(L)'
;MKKFGRFISLIGILALVLAATAVWAQPGMGPGGGQGRGWGAGDAYSRMYNPKTVETLSGEVVSVDKFTPGRRMSYGVHFTLKTEKETIPVHLGPSWYLEKQAVTFAPGDKVEVTGSRVTYQGQPTIIAGEVKKGGQVLKLRDTAGVPVWAGQGRR
;
A
#
# COMPACT_ATOMS: atom_id res chain seq x y z
N MET A 1 -56.69 5.52 69.43
CA MET A 1 -56.92 6.74 68.62
C MET A 1 -55.82 6.82 67.57
N LYS A 2 -56.20 6.91 66.28
CA LYS A 2 -55.59 7.72 65.20
C LYS A 2 -54.05 7.64 64.98
N LYS A 3 -53.48 7.26 63.82
CA LYS A 3 -53.99 6.84 62.50
C LYS A 3 -52.90 6.04 61.75
N PHE A 4 -53.39 5.12 60.92
CA PHE A 4 -52.74 4.55 59.75
C PHE A 4 -52.32 5.63 58.72
N GLY A 5 -51.23 5.36 58.00
CA GLY A 5 -51.03 5.83 56.63
C GLY A 5 -49.62 6.35 56.35
N ARG A 6 -49.01 6.20 55.17
CA ARG A 6 -49.23 5.38 53.97
C ARG A 6 -48.20 5.91 52.95
N PHE A 7 -47.76 5.05 52.02
CA PHE A 7 -47.23 5.39 50.69
C PHE A 7 -45.75 5.81 50.49
N ILE A 8 -44.98 4.85 49.95
CA ILE A 8 -44.24 4.87 48.67
C ILE A 8 -43.41 6.12 48.32
N SER A 9 -42.09 5.93 48.21
CA SER A 9 -41.12 6.53 47.25
C SER A 9 -39.76 6.64 47.96
N LEU A 10 -38.60 6.21 47.47
CA LEU A 10 -38.16 5.90 46.13
C LEU A 10 -37.20 4.69 46.17
N ILE A 11 -37.44 3.75 45.25
CA ILE A 11 -36.42 2.83 44.75
C ILE A 11 -35.43 3.68 43.95
N GLY A 12 -34.38 4.15 44.61
CA GLY A 12 -33.24 4.81 44.00
C GLY A 12 -32.28 3.76 43.47
N ILE A 13 -32.42 3.46 42.19
CA ILE A 13 -31.66 2.50 41.39
C ILE A 13 -30.15 2.66 41.62
N LEU A 14 -29.58 1.80 42.47
CA LEU A 14 -28.14 1.56 42.51
C LEU A 14 -27.81 0.54 41.40
N ALA A 15 -27.95 0.97 40.15
CA ALA A 15 -27.44 0.22 39.03
C ALA A 15 -25.93 0.48 38.94
N LEU A 16 -25.16 -0.55 39.32
CA LEU A 16 -23.79 -0.75 38.88
C LEU A 16 -23.69 -0.41 37.37
N VAL A 17 -23.08 0.73 37.04
CA VAL A 17 -22.51 0.94 35.70
C VAL A 17 -21.00 0.71 35.83
N LEU A 18 -20.67 -0.55 36.12
CA LEU A 18 -19.37 -1.14 35.80
C LEU A 18 -19.48 -1.68 34.37
N ALA A 19 -19.28 -0.80 33.40
CA ALA A 19 -19.08 -1.18 32.00
C ALA A 19 -17.90 -0.40 31.42
N ALA A 20 -16.77 -0.41 32.15
CA ALA A 20 -15.47 -0.22 31.53
C ALA A 20 -15.08 -1.54 30.88
N THR A 21 -15.36 -1.70 29.58
CA THR A 21 -14.57 -2.46 28.58
C THR A 21 -15.40 -2.69 27.33
N ALA A 22 -15.49 -1.67 26.50
CA ALA A 22 -15.36 -1.84 25.06
C ALA A 22 -15.05 -0.44 24.56
N VAL A 23 -13.78 -0.06 24.61
CA VAL A 23 -13.26 0.83 23.59
C VAL A 23 -13.47 0.05 22.31
N TRP A 24 -14.53 0.36 21.58
CA TRP A 24 -14.71 -0.15 20.23
C TRP A 24 -13.47 0.32 19.50
N ALA A 25 -12.59 -0.60 19.19
CA ALA A 25 -11.46 -0.38 18.31
C ALA A 25 -12.05 0.05 16.98
N GLN A 26 -12.29 1.36 16.82
CA GLN A 26 -12.60 1.93 15.53
C GLN A 26 -11.40 1.62 14.64
N PRO A 27 -11.57 0.89 13.54
CA PRO A 27 -10.49 0.67 12.59
C PRO A 27 -9.93 2.04 12.20
N GLY A 28 -8.65 2.24 12.52
CA GLY A 28 -8.04 3.56 12.64
C GLY A 28 -8.32 4.51 11.47
N MET A 29 -9.12 5.53 11.74
CA MET A 29 -9.15 6.79 11.01
C MET A 29 -8.48 7.88 11.86
N GLY A 30 -7.32 7.58 12.44
CA GLY A 30 -6.38 8.62 12.86
C GLY A 30 -5.67 9.18 11.61
N PRO A 31 -5.17 10.43 11.63
CA PRO A 31 -4.25 10.92 10.61
C PRO A 31 -2.95 10.12 10.70
N GLY A 32 -2.94 8.94 10.07
CA GLY A 32 -1.82 8.01 10.07
C GLY A 32 -0.62 8.61 9.34
N GLY A 33 0.34 9.11 10.11
CA GLY A 33 1.64 9.62 9.64
C GLY A 33 2.65 8.52 9.28
N GLY A 34 2.17 7.33 8.91
CA GLY A 34 3.04 6.20 8.54
C GLY A 34 3.54 6.31 7.09
N GLN A 35 4.70 5.71 6.83
CA GLN A 35 5.37 5.72 5.52
C GLN A 35 4.54 5.07 4.39
N GLY A 36 3.48 4.33 4.73
CA GLY A 36 2.54 3.69 3.79
C GLY A 36 1.42 4.59 3.27
N ARG A 37 1.35 5.86 3.70
CA ARG A 37 0.35 6.82 3.20
C ARG A 37 0.48 6.99 1.68
N GLY A 38 -0.59 6.69 0.95
CA GLY A 38 -0.65 6.81 -0.52
C GLY A 38 -0.18 5.57 -1.29
N TRP A 39 0.30 4.54 -0.61
CA TRP A 39 0.82 3.30 -1.19
C TRP A 39 -0.07 2.07 -0.97
N GLY A 40 -1.20 2.23 -0.28
CA GLY A 40 -2.14 1.16 0.04
C GLY A 40 -3.03 0.75 -1.14
N ALA A 41 -3.72 -0.39 -1.00
CA ALA A 41 -4.58 -0.96 -2.03
C ALA A 41 -5.66 0.00 -2.55
N GLY A 42 -6.21 0.83 -1.65
CA GLY A 42 -7.26 1.80 -1.98
C GLY A 42 -6.75 3.16 -2.44
N ASP A 43 -5.44 3.41 -2.47
CA ASP A 43 -4.89 4.72 -2.79
C ASP A 43 -4.86 4.96 -4.30
N ALA A 44 -4.96 6.23 -4.71
CA ALA A 44 -5.07 6.64 -6.12
C ALA A 44 -3.96 6.06 -7.01
N TYR A 45 -2.72 6.01 -6.49
CA TYR A 45 -1.59 5.45 -7.21
C TYR A 45 -1.74 3.95 -7.47
N SER A 46 -2.17 3.17 -6.49
CA SER A 46 -2.37 1.72 -6.63
C SER A 46 -3.49 1.38 -7.62
N ARG A 47 -4.55 2.19 -7.66
CA ARG A 47 -5.68 2.02 -8.59
C ARG A 47 -5.32 2.23 -10.06
N MET A 48 -4.16 2.79 -10.36
CA MET A 48 -3.70 2.92 -11.75
C MET A 48 -3.35 1.56 -12.35
N TYR A 49 -2.98 0.56 -11.52
CA TYR A 49 -2.70 -0.78 -12.01
C TYR A 49 -3.95 -1.37 -12.67
N ASN A 50 -3.81 -1.77 -13.92
CA ASN A 50 -4.88 -2.36 -14.70
C ASN A 50 -4.48 -3.80 -15.11
N PRO A 51 -5.13 -4.83 -14.54
CA PRO A 51 -4.86 -6.23 -14.89
C PRO A 51 -5.01 -6.55 -16.39
N LYS A 52 -5.82 -5.78 -17.12
CA LYS A 52 -6.04 -5.97 -18.56
C LYS A 52 -4.89 -5.47 -19.44
N THR A 53 -3.99 -4.66 -18.89
CA THR A 53 -2.81 -4.14 -19.60
C THR A 53 -1.52 -4.76 -19.08
N VAL A 54 -1.62 -5.90 -18.40
CA VAL A 54 -0.45 -6.63 -17.90
C VAL A 54 0.27 -7.27 -19.07
N GLU A 55 1.56 -7.00 -19.15
CA GLU A 55 2.48 -7.59 -20.11
C GLU A 55 3.79 -7.98 -19.42
N THR A 56 4.59 -8.76 -20.13
CA THR A 56 5.93 -9.15 -19.67
C THR A 56 6.97 -8.57 -20.60
N LEU A 57 7.94 -7.85 -20.04
CA LEU A 57 9.04 -7.21 -20.75
C LEU A 57 10.36 -7.73 -20.19
N SER A 58 11.27 -8.10 -21.09
CA SER A 58 12.63 -8.48 -20.74
C SER A 58 13.60 -7.46 -21.29
N GLY A 59 14.61 -7.12 -20.49
CA GLY A 59 15.55 -6.09 -20.88
C GLY A 59 16.65 -5.84 -19.86
N GLU A 60 17.35 -4.75 -20.06
CA GLU A 60 18.46 -4.30 -19.23
C GLU A 60 18.06 -3.03 -18.47
N VAL A 61 18.39 -2.99 -17.18
CA VAL A 61 18.22 -1.80 -16.35
C VAL A 61 19.27 -0.77 -16.75
N VAL A 62 18.83 0.44 -17.12
CA VAL A 62 19.71 1.55 -17.52
C VAL A 62 19.97 2.51 -16.36
N SER A 63 18.96 2.79 -15.54
CA SER A 63 19.05 3.67 -14.38
C SER A 63 18.10 3.20 -13.28
N VAL A 64 18.41 3.55 -12.03
CA VAL A 64 17.54 3.31 -10.87
C VAL A 64 17.43 4.62 -10.13
N ASP A 65 16.20 5.13 -10.04
CA ASP A 65 15.93 6.48 -9.56
C ASP A 65 14.78 6.48 -8.55
N LYS A 66 14.71 7.55 -7.76
CA LYS A 66 13.62 7.77 -6.79
C LYS A 66 12.63 8.78 -7.37
N PHE A 67 11.35 8.54 -7.14
CA PHE A 67 10.28 9.46 -7.54
C PHE A 67 9.26 9.63 -6.41
N THR A 68 8.48 10.70 -6.44
CA THR A 68 7.42 10.95 -5.45
C THR A 68 6.07 10.96 -6.14
N PRO A 69 5.20 9.95 -5.91
CA PRO A 69 3.92 9.88 -6.61
C PRO A 69 2.91 10.97 -6.23
N GLY A 70 3.05 11.57 -5.05
CA GLY A 70 2.12 12.57 -4.55
C GLY A 70 2.62 13.33 -3.32
N ARG A 71 1.97 14.44 -3.00
CA ARG A 71 2.31 15.27 -1.84
C ARG A 71 2.16 14.47 -0.55
N ARG A 72 3.21 14.49 0.29
CA ARG A 72 3.28 13.78 1.59
C ARG A 72 3.17 12.24 1.44
N MET A 73 3.62 11.69 0.32
CA MET A 73 3.90 10.26 0.16
C MET A 73 5.40 10.02 0.33
N SER A 74 5.79 8.84 0.81
CA SER A 74 7.20 8.43 0.78
C SER A 74 7.68 8.26 -0.66
N TYR A 75 9.00 8.37 -0.88
CA TYR A 75 9.60 8.11 -2.18
C TYR A 75 9.31 6.69 -2.65
N GLY A 76 8.97 6.57 -3.93
CA GLY A 76 8.98 5.34 -4.70
C GLY A 76 10.33 5.14 -5.39
N VAL A 77 10.59 3.92 -5.81
CA VAL A 77 11.72 3.58 -6.68
C VAL A 77 11.18 3.12 -8.01
N HIS A 78 11.81 3.60 -9.07
CA HIS A 78 11.64 3.06 -10.41
C HIS A 78 12.99 2.76 -11.04
N PHE A 79 13.00 1.94 -12.08
CA PHE A 79 14.14 1.85 -12.96
C PHE A 79 13.73 2.10 -14.39
N THR A 80 14.69 2.50 -15.21
CA THR A 80 14.51 2.61 -16.66
C THR A 80 14.89 1.29 -17.30
N LEU A 81 13.93 0.60 -17.93
CA LEU A 81 14.15 -0.66 -18.62
C LEU A 81 14.37 -0.41 -20.11
N LYS A 82 15.52 -0.84 -20.63
CA LYS A 82 15.76 -0.89 -22.07
C LYS A 82 15.43 -2.28 -22.58
N THR A 83 14.39 -2.36 -23.41
CA THR A 83 13.99 -3.55 -24.15
C THR A 83 14.49 -3.46 -25.59
N GLU A 84 14.22 -4.48 -26.40
CA GLU A 84 14.50 -4.44 -27.84
C GLU A 84 13.68 -3.38 -28.59
N LYS A 85 12.48 -3.05 -28.09
CA LYS A 85 11.51 -2.19 -28.79
C LYS A 85 11.52 -0.75 -28.29
N GLU A 86 11.68 -0.56 -26.98
CA GLU A 86 11.55 0.73 -26.34
C GLU A 86 12.36 0.81 -25.04
N THR A 87 12.51 2.03 -24.55
CA THR A 87 13.03 2.32 -23.20
C THR A 87 11.89 2.88 -22.37
N ILE A 88 11.54 2.21 -21.27
CA ILE A 88 10.32 2.52 -20.50
C ILE A 88 10.61 2.56 -18.99
N PRO A 89 10.08 3.55 -18.24
CA PRO A 89 10.16 3.54 -16.79
C PRO A 89 9.29 2.43 -16.19
N VAL A 90 9.84 1.74 -15.19
CA VAL A 90 9.19 0.66 -14.45
C VAL A 90 9.12 1.02 -12.97
N HIS A 91 7.92 1.29 -12.49
CA HIS A 91 7.65 1.62 -11.10
C HIS A 91 7.52 0.37 -10.24
N LEU A 92 8.43 0.24 -9.27
CA LEU A 92 8.49 -0.94 -8.41
C LEU A 92 7.57 -0.79 -7.20
N GLY A 93 7.74 0.29 -6.45
CA GLY A 93 7.01 0.48 -5.20
C GLY A 93 7.71 1.47 -4.28
N PRO A 94 7.27 1.55 -3.02
CA PRO A 94 7.88 2.44 -2.05
C PRO A 94 9.31 2.00 -1.68
N SER A 95 10.19 2.99 -1.54
CA SER A 95 11.59 2.80 -1.10
C SER A 95 11.71 1.96 0.17
N TRP A 96 10.95 2.28 1.22
CA TRP A 96 10.96 1.56 2.50
C TRP A 96 10.58 0.07 2.40
N TYR A 97 9.87 -0.33 1.35
CA TYR A 97 9.55 -1.75 1.11
C TYR A 97 10.72 -2.44 0.42
N LEU A 98 11.28 -1.79 -0.61
CA LEU A 98 12.38 -2.34 -1.42
C LEU A 98 13.69 -2.45 -0.64
N GLU A 99 13.97 -1.51 0.26
CA GLU A 99 15.15 -1.54 1.14
C GLU A 99 15.18 -2.77 2.07
N LYS A 100 14.04 -3.45 2.26
CA LYS A 100 13.92 -4.66 3.08
C LYS A 100 14.00 -5.95 2.26
N GLN A 101 14.11 -5.85 0.93
CA GLN A 101 14.15 -7.00 0.04
C GLN A 101 15.60 -7.42 -0.19
N ALA A 102 15.80 -8.72 -0.42
CA ALA A 102 17.12 -9.25 -0.79
C ALA A 102 17.52 -8.85 -2.23
N VAL A 103 16.53 -8.60 -3.10
CA VAL A 103 16.76 -8.22 -4.50
C VAL A 103 17.02 -6.73 -4.61
N THR A 104 18.22 -6.38 -5.06
CA THR A 104 18.60 -5.01 -5.44
C THR A 104 18.73 -4.89 -6.95
N PHE A 105 18.57 -3.68 -7.47
CA PHE A 105 18.68 -3.37 -8.89
C PHE A 105 19.79 -2.34 -9.11
N ALA A 106 20.55 -2.52 -10.17
CA ALA A 106 21.61 -1.63 -10.61
C ALA A 106 21.63 -1.55 -12.14
N PRO A 107 22.20 -0.48 -12.71
CA PRO A 107 22.46 -0.42 -14.15
C PRO A 107 23.25 -1.64 -14.65
N GLY A 108 22.86 -2.19 -15.79
CA GLY A 108 23.42 -3.41 -16.37
C GLY A 108 22.72 -4.71 -15.95
N ASP A 109 21.81 -4.67 -14.97
CA ASP A 109 21.05 -5.85 -14.58
C ASP A 109 20.09 -6.30 -15.68
N LYS A 110 20.11 -7.59 -16.00
CA LYS A 110 19.10 -8.23 -16.85
C LYS A 110 17.91 -8.67 -16.01
N VAL A 111 16.72 -8.20 -16.38
CA VAL A 111 15.49 -8.46 -15.65
C VAL A 111 14.36 -8.83 -16.58
N GLU A 112 13.41 -9.60 -16.06
CA GLU A 112 12.10 -9.84 -16.65
C GLU A 112 11.07 -9.20 -15.74
N VAL A 113 10.24 -8.30 -16.28
CA VAL A 113 9.24 -7.54 -15.55
C VAL A 113 7.87 -7.95 -16.06
N THR A 114 7.00 -8.42 -15.17
CA THR A 114 5.57 -8.58 -15.46
C THR A 114 4.83 -7.46 -14.74
N GLY A 115 4.11 -6.62 -15.48
CA GLY A 115 3.44 -5.46 -14.91
C GLY A 115 2.42 -4.82 -15.84
N SER A 116 1.64 -3.90 -15.28
CA SER A 116 0.58 -3.20 -16.01
C SER A 116 1.16 -1.98 -16.72
N ARG A 117 0.94 -1.89 -18.04
CA ARG A 117 1.23 -0.67 -18.81
C ARG A 117 0.15 0.37 -18.57
N VAL A 118 0.57 1.55 -18.14
CA VAL A 118 -0.29 2.69 -17.79
C VAL A 118 0.31 3.99 -18.32
N THR A 119 -0.48 5.06 -18.30
CA THR A 119 0.02 6.41 -18.54
C THR A 119 0.20 7.12 -17.20
N TYR A 120 1.45 7.49 -16.87
CA TYR A 120 1.78 8.23 -15.66
C TYR A 120 2.43 9.57 -16.06
N GLN A 121 1.85 10.69 -15.59
CA GLN A 121 2.29 12.06 -15.93
C GLN A 121 2.46 12.29 -17.46
N GLY A 122 1.57 11.70 -18.26
CA GLY A 122 1.58 11.83 -19.72
C GLY A 122 2.57 10.92 -20.45
N GLN A 123 3.31 10.05 -19.74
CA GLN A 123 4.25 9.11 -20.33
C GLN A 123 3.83 7.65 -20.10
N PRO A 124 4.07 6.74 -21.06
CA PRO A 124 3.93 5.31 -20.83
C PRO A 124 4.84 4.84 -19.69
N THR A 125 4.32 4.02 -18.80
CA THR A 125 5.04 3.51 -17.62
C THR A 125 4.52 2.13 -17.28
N ILE A 126 5.40 1.24 -16.84
CA ILE A 126 5.01 -0.06 -16.29
C ILE A 126 4.92 0.05 -14.78
N ILE A 127 3.78 -0.33 -14.20
CA ILE A 127 3.69 -0.62 -12.76
C ILE A 127 3.96 -2.10 -12.57
N ALA A 128 5.09 -2.45 -11.95
CA ALA A 128 5.53 -3.83 -11.83
C ALA A 128 4.62 -4.64 -10.87
N GLY A 129 4.13 -5.78 -11.32
CA GLY A 129 3.52 -6.79 -10.44
C GLY A 129 4.57 -7.75 -9.89
N GLU A 130 5.52 -8.13 -10.74
CA GLU A 130 6.61 -9.06 -10.44
C GLU A 130 7.86 -8.65 -11.23
N VAL A 131 9.04 -8.82 -10.63
CA VAL A 131 10.33 -8.66 -11.30
C VAL A 131 11.21 -9.86 -11.02
N LYS A 132 11.76 -10.49 -12.05
CA LYS A 132 12.72 -11.58 -11.96
C LYS A 132 14.11 -11.09 -12.31
N LYS A 133 15.10 -11.44 -11.49
CA LYS A 133 16.51 -11.12 -11.68
C LYS A 133 17.37 -12.30 -11.22
N GLY A 134 18.19 -12.86 -12.10
CA GLY A 134 19.17 -13.89 -11.73
C GLY A 134 18.59 -15.08 -10.96
N GLY A 135 17.39 -15.55 -11.34
CA GLY A 135 16.68 -16.65 -10.68
C GLY A 135 15.89 -16.27 -9.42
N GLN A 136 16.04 -15.04 -8.91
CA GLN A 136 15.22 -14.51 -7.83
C GLN A 136 13.95 -13.87 -8.39
N VAL A 137 12.85 -14.00 -7.64
CA VAL A 137 11.55 -13.43 -7.99
C VAL A 137 11.13 -12.44 -6.90
N LEU A 138 11.01 -11.17 -7.26
CA LEU A 138 10.48 -10.13 -6.40
C LEU A 138 9.01 -9.87 -6.77
N LYS A 139 8.10 -10.38 -5.93
CA LYS A 139 6.68 -10.11 -6.06
C LYS A 139 6.30 -8.80 -5.37
N LEU A 140 5.65 -7.92 -6.11
CA LEU A 140 5.29 -6.56 -5.67
C LEU A 140 3.77 -6.39 -5.54
N ARG A 141 3.00 -7.02 -6.43
CA ARG A 141 1.54 -6.98 -6.44
C ARG A 141 0.96 -8.35 -6.73
N ASP A 142 -0.29 -8.56 -6.34
CA ASP A 142 -1.06 -9.72 -6.77
C ASP A 142 -1.69 -9.51 -8.17
N THR A 143 -2.46 -10.49 -8.62
CA THR A 143 -3.15 -10.46 -9.93
C THR A 143 -4.21 -9.37 -10.04
N ALA A 144 -4.76 -8.91 -8.91
CA ALA A 144 -5.69 -7.79 -8.84
C ALA A 144 -4.98 -6.42 -8.77
N GLY A 145 -3.65 -6.40 -8.70
CA GLY A 145 -2.85 -5.17 -8.56
C GLY A 145 -2.71 -4.70 -7.12
N VAL A 146 -3.16 -5.48 -6.14
CA VAL A 146 -3.05 -5.14 -4.72
C VAL A 146 -1.57 -5.27 -4.32
N PRO A 147 -0.95 -4.19 -3.79
CA PRO A 147 0.44 -4.25 -3.38
C PRO A 147 0.62 -5.11 -2.14
N VAL A 148 1.69 -5.92 -2.11
CA VAL A 148 2.02 -6.81 -0.98
C VAL A 148 2.30 -6.06 0.32
N TRP A 149 2.64 -4.77 0.22
CA TRP A 149 2.88 -3.88 1.35
C TRP A 149 1.63 -3.13 1.83
N ALA A 150 0.46 -3.43 1.26
CA ALA A 150 -0.80 -2.86 1.72
C ALA A 150 -0.99 -3.12 3.22
N GLY A 151 -1.11 -2.04 4.00
CA GLY A 151 -1.27 -2.11 5.46
C GLY A 151 0.03 -2.21 6.27
N GLN A 152 1.20 -2.42 5.65
CA GLN A 152 2.48 -2.52 6.37
C GLN A 152 3.07 -1.17 6.78
N GLY A 153 2.87 -0.12 5.98
CA GLY A 153 3.42 1.21 6.26
C GLY A 153 2.59 2.08 7.22
N ARG A 154 1.71 1.49 8.03
CA ARG A 154 0.87 2.22 9.01
C ARG A 154 1.51 2.40 10.39
N ARG A 155 2.69 1.81 10.60
CA ARG A 155 3.43 1.86 11.88
C ARG A 155 4.40 3.03 11.91
#